data_AF-A0A177AH74-F1
#
_entry.id   AF-A0A177AH74-F1
#
_cell.length_a   1.000
_cell.length_b   1.000
_cell.length_c   1.000
_cell.angle_alpha   90.00
_cell.angle_beta   90.00
_cell.angle_gamma   90.00
#
_symmetry.space_group_name_H-M   'P 1'
#
loop_
_entity.id
_entity.type
_entity.pdbx_description
1 polymer ?
#
loop_
_entity_poly.entity_id
_entity_poly.type
_entity_poly.pdbx_seq_one_letter_code
_entity_poly.pdbx_strand_id
1 'polypeptide(L)'
;MLRKDREAFAARGEEGIAALLAARARYEGRAHIVAGLEVLAQELVGLGDADAVAGVVVGRLEGEDMGVEGCRTLSMGLRMLTGLLESPGGNYVPGDAMTAEMGRLAGRCLESGNSGVRMDGVGLCVALHRGVGEGRFWEVMGGVGGDPKSLITYYIVKRQREAGGV
;
A
#
# COMPACT_ATOMS: atom_id res chain seq x y z
N MET A 1 -22.20 -2.05 9.61
CA MET A 1 -22.51 -0.63 9.90
C MET A 1 -21.93 0.25 8.80
N LEU A 2 -20.63 0.19 8.53
CA LEU A 2 -19.95 0.87 7.40
C LEU A 2 -20.64 0.76 6.02
N ARG A 3 -21.05 -0.45 5.62
CA ARG A 3 -21.75 -0.64 4.34
C ARG A 3 -23.16 -0.07 4.29
N LYS A 4 -23.80 0.18 5.44
CA LYS A 4 -25.18 0.69 5.52
C LYS A 4 -25.23 2.21 5.37
N ASP A 5 -24.20 2.92 5.86
CA ASP A 5 -24.12 4.39 5.85
C ASP A 5 -22.91 4.88 5.02
N ARG A 6 -22.71 4.28 3.84
CA ARG A 6 -21.50 4.46 3.01
C ARG A 6 -21.16 5.92 2.74
N GLU A 7 -22.16 6.76 2.45
CA GLU A 7 -21.96 8.18 2.16
C GLU A 7 -21.45 8.96 3.39
N ALA A 8 -21.98 8.66 4.58
CA ALA A 8 -21.55 9.31 5.82
C ALA A 8 -20.10 8.94 6.18
N PHE A 9 -19.68 7.70 5.91
CA PHE A 9 -18.30 7.25 6.12
C PHE A 9 -17.35 7.78 5.04
N ALA A 10 -17.80 7.84 3.77
CA ALA A 10 -17.01 8.42 2.69
C ALA A 10 -16.69 9.90 2.96
N ALA A 11 -17.64 10.66 3.52
CA ALA A 11 -17.46 12.08 3.86
C ALA A 11 -16.33 12.36 4.87
N ARG A 12 -15.91 11.37 5.65
CA ARG A 12 -14.77 11.47 6.60
C ARG A 12 -13.71 10.39 6.38
N GLY A 13 -13.71 9.77 5.20
CA GLY A 13 -12.87 8.61 4.91
C GLY A 13 -11.38 8.93 5.09
N GLU A 14 -10.95 10.10 4.65
CA GLU A 14 -9.57 10.58 4.74
C GLU A 14 -9.10 10.74 6.20
N GLU A 15 -9.90 11.42 7.03
CA GLU A 15 -9.63 11.59 8.46
C GLU A 15 -9.61 10.24 9.20
N GLY A 16 -10.55 9.34 8.83
CA GLY A 16 -10.60 7.99 9.38
C GLY A 16 -9.35 7.18 9.04
N ILE A 17 -8.89 7.24 7.79
CA ILE A 17 -7.64 6.59 7.35
C ILE A 17 -6.44 7.13 8.12
N ALA A 18 -6.32 8.46 8.22
CA ALA A 18 -5.24 9.10 8.96
C ALA A 18 -5.25 8.69 10.44
N ALA A 19 -6.42 8.64 11.07
CA ALA A 19 -6.57 8.22 12.46
C ALA A 19 -6.20 6.73 12.66
N LEU A 20 -6.55 5.85 11.71
CA LEU A 20 -6.18 4.44 11.77
C LEU A 20 -4.67 4.23 11.64
N LEU A 21 -4.03 4.94 10.71
CA LEU A 21 -2.58 4.91 10.56
C LEU A 21 -1.87 5.42 11.82
N ALA A 22 -2.36 6.51 12.42
CA ALA A 22 -1.85 7.02 13.69
C ALA A 22 -2.06 6.03 14.85
N ALA A 23 -3.21 5.36 14.91
CA ALA A 23 -3.48 4.34 15.92
C ALA A 23 -2.56 3.13 15.74
N ARG A 24 -2.30 2.71 14.50
CA ARG A 24 -1.44 1.57 14.18
C ARG A 24 -0.03 1.70 14.74
N ALA A 25 0.53 2.91 14.74
CA ALA A 25 1.85 3.22 15.30
C ALA A 25 2.01 2.72 16.76
N ARG A 26 0.93 2.84 17.54
CA ARG A 26 0.93 2.64 19.01
C ARG A 26 0.79 1.19 19.46
N TYR A 27 0.38 0.28 18.56
CA TYR A 27 0.17 -1.11 18.91
C TYR A 27 1.23 -2.03 18.29
N GLU A 28 1.75 -2.95 19.10
CA GLU A 28 2.59 -4.03 18.60
C GLU A 28 1.81 -4.95 17.66
N GLY A 29 2.47 -5.52 16.64
CA GLY A 29 1.79 -6.32 15.62
C GLY A 29 1.05 -7.57 16.14
N ARG A 30 1.40 -8.08 17.33
CA ARG A 30 0.72 -9.23 17.95
C ARG A 30 -0.53 -8.86 18.76
N ALA A 31 -0.80 -7.57 18.95
CA ALA A 31 -2.00 -7.14 19.67
C ALA A 31 -3.25 -7.44 18.84
N HIS A 32 -4.25 -8.08 19.43
CA HIS A 32 -5.49 -8.46 18.74
C HIS A 32 -6.21 -7.29 18.06
N ILE A 33 -6.11 -6.09 18.62
CA ILE A 33 -6.69 -4.87 18.03
C ILE A 33 -6.13 -4.57 16.64
N VAL A 34 -4.87 -4.93 16.35
CA VAL A 34 -4.22 -4.65 15.06
C VAL A 34 -4.94 -5.34 13.91
N ALA A 35 -5.35 -6.60 14.08
CA ALA A 35 -6.12 -7.30 13.06
C ALA A 35 -7.43 -6.58 12.73
N GLY A 36 -8.12 -6.03 13.76
CA GLY A 36 -9.31 -5.22 13.57
C GLY A 36 -9.04 -3.90 12.84
N LEU A 37 -7.94 -3.22 13.18
CA LEU A 37 -7.52 -1.98 12.50
C LEU A 37 -7.23 -2.21 11.02
N GLU A 38 -6.56 -3.32 10.70
CA GLU A 38 -6.18 -3.67 9.32
C GLU A 38 -7.40 -4.02 8.46
N VAL A 39 -8.35 -4.80 9.00
CA VAL A 39 -9.61 -5.09 8.32
C VAL A 39 -10.40 -3.80 8.09
N LEU A 40 -10.55 -2.96 9.11
CA LEU A 40 -11.28 -1.71 9.01
C LEU A 40 -10.66 -0.75 7.98
N ALA A 41 -9.33 -0.63 7.97
CA ALA A 41 -8.65 0.19 7.00
C ALA A 41 -8.87 -0.29 5.56
N GLN A 42 -8.84 -1.60 5.34
CA GLN A 42 -9.11 -2.15 4.01
C GLN A 42 -10.57 -1.96 3.58
N GLU A 43 -11.53 -2.01 4.51
CA GLU A 43 -12.92 -1.68 4.24
C GLU A 43 -13.09 -0.20 3.87
N LEU A 44 -12.44 0.72 4.57
CA LEU A 44 -12.52 2.16 4.28
C LEU A 44 -11.94 2.51 2.91
N VAL A 45 -10.83 1.87 2.53
CA VAL A 45 -10.24 1.99 1.19
C VAL A 45 -11.27 1.64 0.10
N GLY A 46 -12.12 0.64 0.33
CA GLY A 46 -13.16 0.24 -0.61
C GLY A 46 -14.41 1.13 -0.64
N LEU A 47 -14.56 2.07 0.30
CA LEU A 47 -15.72 2.96 0.39
C LEU A 47 -15.48 4.33 -0.23
N GLY A 48 -14.25 4.86 -0.13
CA GLY A 48 -13.87 6.19 -0.61
C GLY A 48 -13.54 6.25 -2.11
N ASP A 49 -13.30 7.46 -2.59
CA ASP A 49 -12.71 7.70 -3.91
C ASP A 49 -11.25 7.21 -3.93
N ALA A 50 -10.88 6.43 -4.95
CA ALA A 50 -9.61 5.72 -4.98
C ALA A 50 -8.40 6.67 -5.04
N ASP A 51 -8.48 7.75 -5.83
CA ASP A 51 -7.41 8.74 -5.96
C ASP A 51 -7.24 9.53 -4.66
N ALA A 52 -8.35 9.97 -4.05
CA ALA A 52 -8.32 10.67 -2.77
C ALA A 52 -7.71 9.80 -1.65
N VAL A 53 -8.15 8.53 -1.55
CA VAL A 53 -7.61 7.56 -0.60
C VAL A 53 -6.12 7.33 -0.83
N ALA A 54 -5.69 7.14 -2.08
CA ALA A 54 -4.30 6.95 -2.42
C ALA A 54 -3.46 8.17 -1.99
N GLY A 55 -3.91 9.39 -2.30
CA GLY A 55 -3.23 10.62 -1.94
C GLY A 55 -3.05 10.79 -0.42
N VAL A 56 -4.10 10.52 0.36
CA VAL A 56 -4.03 10.60 1.82
C VAL A 56 -3.08 9.58 2.41
N VAL A 57 -3.14 8.32 1.95
CA VAL A 57 -2.24 7.28 2.46
C VAL A 57 -0.80 7.60 2.09
N VAL A 58 -0.51 7.91 0.81
CA VAL A 58 0.84 8.24 0.36
C VAL A 58 1.39 9.45 1.11
N GLY A 59 0.65 10.56 1.16
CA GLY A 59 1.08 11.77 1.85
C GLY A 59 1.32 11.55 3.35
N ARG A 60 0.53 10.68 3.99
CA ARG A 60 0.76 10.30 5.39
C ARG A 60 2.06 9.50 5.54
N LEU A 61 2.29 8.51 4.68
CA LEU A 61 3.47 7.65 4.76
C LEU A 61 4.76 8.38 4.36
N GLU A 62 4.70 9.40 3.51
CA GLU A 62 5.86 10.20 3.12
C GLU A 62 6.59 10.82 4.32
N GLY A 63 5.86 11.22 5.36
CA GLY A 63 6.42 11.84 6.57
C GLY A 63 6.81 10.88 7.70
N GLU A 64 6.57 9.57 7.56
CA GLU A 64 6.89 8.59 8.61
C GLU A 64 8.38 8.22 8.58
N ASP A 65 9.00 8.12 9.76
CA ASP A 65 10.37 7.64 9.89
C ASP A 65 10.47 6.11 9.81
N MET A 66 11.69 5.59 9.71
CA MET A 66 11.97 4.15 9.74
C MET A 66 12.19 3.61 11.16
N GLY A 67 11.69 4.31 12.18
CA GLY A 67 11.65 3.86 13.55
C GLY A 67 10.60 2.76 13.77
N VAL A 68 10.51 2.25 15.01
CA VAL A 68 9.59 1.14 15.32
C VAL A 68 8.12 1.51 15.07
N GLU A 69 7.72 2.71 15.47
CA GLU A 69 6.36 3.23 15.27
C GLU A 69 6.10 3.55 13.80
N GLY A 70 7.02 4.25 13.14
CA GLY A 70 6.91 4.55 11.71
C GLY A 70 6.85 3.29 10.84
N CYS A 71 7.66 2.27 11.12
CA CYS A 71 7.59 0.98 10.42
C CYS A 71 6.21 0.30 10.54
N ARG A 72 5.53 0.43 11.68
CA ARG A 72 4.18 -0.11 11.87
C ARG A 72 3.16 0.61 10.99
N THR A 73 3.26 1.93 10.94
CA THR A 73 2.43 2.79 10.09
C THR A 73 2.67 2.48 8.62
N LEU A 74 3.94 2.45 8.20
CA LEU A 74 4.38 2.13 6.84
C LEU A 74 3.84 0.77 6.40
N SER A 75 4.06 -0.29 7.18
CA SER A 75 3.56 -1.63 6.85
C SER A 75 2.06 -1.68 6.60
N MET A 76 1.25 -1.04 7.45
CA MET A 76 -0.21 -1.03 7.26
C MET A 76 -0.61 -0.19 6.06
N GLY A 77 -0.04 1.00 5.88
CA GLY A 77 -0.37 1.86 4.75
C GLY A 77 0.06 1.28 3.40
N LEU A 78 1.22 0.62 3.32
CA LEU A 78 1.64 -0.11 2.11
C LEU A 78 0.65 -1.21 1.73
N ARG A 79 0.11 -1.93 2.73
CA ARG A 79 -0.92 -2.96 2.50
C ARG A 79 -2.26 -2.36 2.09
N MET A 80 -2.63 -1.18 2.60
CA MET A 80 -3.81 -0.44 2.13
C MET A 80 -3.66 -0.05 0.66
N LEU A 81 -2.52 0.50 0.25
CA LEU A 81 -2.24 0.86 -1.16
C LEU A 81 -2.24 -0.38 -2.06
N THR A 82 -1.65 -1.48 -1.58
CA THR A 82 -1.67 -2.77 -2.28
C THR A 82 -3.11 -3.25 -2.49
N GLY A 83 -3.92 -3.24 -1.42
CA GLY A 83 -5.32 -3.66 -1.50
C GLY A 83 -6.19 -2.72 -2.34
N LEU A 84 -5.86 -1.43 -2.43
CA LEU A 84 -6.52 -0.48 -3.33
C LEU A 84 -6.27 -0.86 -4.80
N LEU A 85 -5.01 -1.13 -5.17
CA LEU A 85 -4.61 -1.55 -6.52
C LEU A 85 -5.18 -2.92 -6.91
N GLU A 86 -5.45 -3.77 -5.92
CA GLU A 86 -5.95 -5.14 -6.11
C GLU A 86 -7.46 -5.29 -5.85
N SER A 87 -8.17 -4.19 -5.63
CA SER A 87 -9.57 -4.21 -5.20
C SER A 87 -10.46 -4.98 -6.18
N PRO A 88 -11.25 -5.98 -5.71
CA PRO A 88 -12.17 -6.73 -6.56
C PRO A 88 -13.29 -5.82 -7.09
N GLY A 89 -13.33 -5.60 -8.41
CA GLY A 89 -14.42 -4.89 -9.09
C GLY A 89 -14.03 -3.58 -9.77
N GLY A 90 -12.79 -3.13 -9.65
CA GLY A 90 -12.26 -2.00 -10.41
C GLY A 90 -10.77 -1.89 -10.16
N ASN A 91 -9.96 -2.17 -11.20
CA ASN A 91 -8.52 -1.97 -11.14
C ASN A 91 -8.29 -0.46 -11.04
N TYR A 92 -8.17 0.07 -9.82
CA TYR A 92 -7.63 1.40 -9.66
C TYR A 92 -6.26 1.43 -10.34
N VAL A 93 -6.15 2.22 -11.41
CA VAL A 93 -4.90 2.43 -12.13
C VAL A 93 -4.47 3.86 -11.84
N PRO A 94 -3.41 4.07 -11.03
CA PRO A 94 -2.98 5.41 -10.68
C PRO A 94 -2.53 6.21 -11.92
N GLY A 95 -2.81 7.51 -11.91
CA GLY A 95 -2.24 8.48 -12.84
C GLY A 95 -0.73 8.62 -12.69
N ASP A 96 -0.06 9.36 -13.58
CA ASP A 96 1.41 9.42 -13.66
C ASP A 96 2.04 9.96 -12.38
N ALA A 97 1.49 11.05 -11.85
CA ALA A 97 1.97 11.66 -10.61
C ALA A 97 1.89 10.69 -9.43
N MET A 98 0.72 10.07 -9.23
CA MET A 98 0.49 9.11 -8.16
C MET A 98 1.34 7.83 -8.33
N THR A 99 1.54 7.37 -9.55
CA THR A 99 2.43 6.23 -9.84
C THR A 99 3.86 6.55 -9.42
N ALA A 100 4.34 7.75 -9.74
CA ALA A 100 5.68 8.22 -9.35
C ALA A 100 5.80 8.36 -7.82
N GLU A 101 4.78 8.88 -7.15
CA GLU A 101 4.75 8.99 -5.68
C GLU A 101 4.77 7.61 -4.99
N MET A 102 3.90 6.68 -5.43
CA MET A 102 3.90 5.30 -4.92
C MET A 102 5.22 4.59 -5.17
N GLY A 103 5.84 4.79 -6.34
CA GLY A 103 7.14 4.21 -6.66
C GLY A 103 8.28 4.76 -5.81
N ARG A 104 8.33 6.08 -5.56
CA ARG A 104 9.30 6.69 -4.63
C ARG A 104 9.13 6.14 -3.21
N LEU A 105 7.90 6.09 -2.73
CA LEU A 105 7.56 5.53 -1.42
C LEU A 105 8.01 4.05 -1.32
N ALA A 106 7.68 3.23 -2.32
CA ALA A 106 8.07 1.83 -2.36
C ALA A 106 9.60 1.67 -2.39
N GLY A 107 10.30 2.43 -3.23
CA GLY A 107 11.77 2.49 -3.31
C GLY A 107 12.40 2.71 -1.93
N ARG A 108 11.93 3.72 -1.21
CA ARG A 108 12.37 4.02 0.16
C ARG A 108 12.07 2.89 1.14
N CYS A 109 10.91 2.25 1.04
CA CYS A 109 10.53 1.14 1.92
C CYS A 109 11.33 -0.15 1.66
N LEU A 110 11.77 -0.39 0.42
CA LEU A 110 12.60 -1.53 0.06
C LEU A 110 14.00 -1.47 0.69
N GLU A 111 14.48 -0.27 0.97
CA GLU A 111 15.77 -0.02 1.65
C GLU A 111 15.64 -0.07 3.18
N SER A 112 14.44 -0.26 3.73
CA SER A 112 14.21 -0.29 5.18
C SER A 112 15.01 -1.40 5.86
N GLY A 113 15.53 -1.13 7.06
CA GLY A 113 16.10 -2.15 7.94
C GLY A 113 15.06 -3.17 8.44
N ASN A 114 13.77 -2.81 8.43
CA ASN A 114 12.68 -3.67 8.85
C ASN A 114 12.22 -4.61 7.72
N SER A 115 12.34 -5.92 7.92
CA SER A 115 11.97 -6.93 6.93
C SER A 115 10.47 -6.92 6.57
N GLY A 116 9.60 -6.60 7.53
CA GLY A 116 8.17 -6.46 7.28
C GLY A 116 7.87 -5.33 6.30
N VAL A 117 8.46 -4.16 6.54
CA VAL A 117 8.31 -2.99 5.64
C VAL A 117 8.86 -3.28 4.25
N ARG A 118 10.02 -3.95 4.15
CA ARG A 118 10.57 -4.37 2.85
C ARG A 118 9.62 -5.30 2.09
N MET A 119 9.05 -6.29 2.79
CA MET A 119 8.13 -7.25 2.18
C MET A 119 6.79 -6.62 1.76
N ASP A 120 6.24 -5.72 2.59
CA ASP A 120 5.06 -4.93 2.23
C ASP A 120 5.35 -4.01 1.04
N GLY A 121 6.56 -3.43 0.96
CA GLY A 121 7.04 -2.65 -0.18
C GLY A 121 7.12 -3.46 -1.47
N VAL A 122 7.63 -4.70 -1.41
CA VAL A 122 7.59 -5.64 -2.54
C VAL A 122 6.15 -5.93 -2.97
N GLY A 123 5.24 -6.14 -2.01
CA GLY A 123 3.82 -6.34 -2.28
C GLY A 123 3.21 -5.19 -3.09
N LEU A 124 3.46 -3.95 -2.65
CA LEU A 124 3.05 -2.75 -3.37
C LEU A 124 3.65 -2.69 -4.78
N CYS A 125 4.94 -2.98 -4.94
CA CYS A 125 5.58 -3.01 -6.26
C CYS A 125 4.93 -4.00 -7.22
N VAL A 126 4.60 -5.21 -6.76
CA VAL A 126 3.97 -6.23 -7.59
C VAL A 126 2.55 -5.83 -7.99
N ALA A 127 1.79 -5.23 -7.07
CA ALA A 127 0.46 -4.71 -7.35
C ALA A 127 0.52 -3.52 -8.33
N LEU A 128 1.44 -2.59 -8.12
CA LEU A 128 1.63 -1.43 -8.99
C LEU A 128 2.05 -1.85 -10.40
N HIS A 129 3.02 -2.76 -10.52
CA HIS A 129 3.44 -3.33 -11.81
C HIS A 129 2.27 -3.93 -12.59
N ARG A 130 1.37 -4.66 -11.91
CA ARG A 130 0.17 -5.20 -12.53
C ARG A 130 -0.78 -4.10 -13.04
N GLY A 131 -0.96 -3.04 -12.25
CA GLY A 131 -1.87 -1.95 -12.59
C GLY A 131 -1.37 -1.07 -13.74
N VAL A 132 -0.09 -0.69 -13.72
CA VAL A 132 0.47 0.31 -14.66
C VAL A 132 1.26 -0.30 -15.82
N GLY A 133 1.57 -1.60 -15.76
CA GLY A 133 2.35 -2.31 -16.77
C GLY A 133 3.86 -2.19 -16.59
N GLU A 134 4.60 -3.07 -17.27
CA GLU A 134 6.05 -3.26 -17.10
C GLU A 134 6.87 -2.00 -17.39
N GLY A 135 6.66 -1.37 -18.55
CA GLY A 135 7.47 -0.23 -18.98
C GLY A 135 7.37 0.96 -18.02
N ARG A 136 6.14 1.40 -17.74
CA ARG A 136 5.86 2.52 -16.83
C ARG A 136 6.30 2.22 -15.40
N PHE A 137 6.14 0.99 -14.94
CA PHE A 137 6.62 0.57 -13.62
C PHE A 137 8.14 0.68 -13.51
N TRP A 138 8.89 0.12 -14.47
CA TRP A 138 10.36 0.15 -14.41
C TRP A 138 10.96 1.52 -14.69
N GLU A 139 10.26 2.39 -15.42
CA GLU A 139 10.63 3.80 -15.55
C GLU A 139 10.65 4.48 -14.18
N VAL A 140 9.58 4.34 -13.40
CA VAL A 140 9.48 4.91 -12.05
C VAL A 140 10.46 4.25 -11.08
N MET A 141 10.69 2.94 -11.20
CA MET A 141 11.57 2.17 -10.32
C MET A 141 13.06 2.19 -10.75
N GLY A 142 13.43 3.01 -11.74
CA GLY A 142 14.75 2.99 -12.35
C GLY A 142 15.93 3.25 -11.40
N GLY A 143 15.69 3.92 -10.27
CA GLY A 143 16.70 4.22 -9.25
C GLY A 143 16.93 3.13 -8.19
N VAL A 144 16.21 2.01 -8.26
CA VAL A 144 16.23 0.99 -7.22
C VAL A 144 17.45 0.08 -7.34
N GLY A 145 18.08 -0.24 -6.19
CA GLY A 145 19.25 -1.11 -6.11
C GLY A 145 19.04 -2.53 -6.68
N GLY A 146 20.14 -3.21 -6.98
CA GLY A 146 20.13 -4.52 -7.64
C GLY A 146 19.41 -5.64 -6.86
N ASP A 147 19.62 -5.70 -5.54
CA ASP A 147 19.01 -6.73 -4.69
C ASP A 147 17.47 -6.55 -4.59
N PRO A 148 16.93 -5.36 -4.24
CA PRO A 148 15.48 -5.13 -4.30
C PRO A 148 14.88 -5.36 -5.69
N LYS A 149 15.57 -4.94 -6.77
CA LYS A 149 15.11 -5.16 -8.15
C LYS A 149 14.96 -6.65 -8.48
N SER A 150 15.92 -7.48 -8.06
CA SER A 150 15.88 -8.93 -8.24
C SER A 150 14.71 -9.55 -7.46
N LEU A 151 14.50 -9.10 -6.23
CA LEU A 151 13.40 -9.56 -5.38
C LEU A 151 12.02 -9.23 -5.98
N ILE A 152 11.82 -7.98 -6.43
CA ILE A 152 10.59 -7.55 -7.10
C ILE A 152 10.34 -8.41 -8.34
N THR A 153 11.34 -8.56 -9.20
CA THR A 153 11.25 -9.36 -10.42
C THR A 153 10.82 -10.80 -10.12
N TYR A 154 11.44 -11.41 -9.10
CA TYR A 154 11.06 -12.75 -8.64
C TYR A 154 9.58 -12.83 -8.26
N TYR A 155 9.07 -11.88 -7.46
CA TYR A 155 7.67 -11.91 -7.02
C TYR A 155 6.67 -11.57 -8.13
N ILE A 156 7.04 -10.73 -9.09
CA ILE A 156 6.24 -10.50 -10.30
C ILE A 156 6.06 -11.83 -11.07
N VAL A 157 7.17 -12.51 -11.37
CA VAL A 157 7.15 -13.79 -12.11
C VAL A 157 6.43 -14.87 -11.33
N LYS A 158 6.68 -14.98 -10.01
CA LYS A 158 6.01 -15.94 -9.13
C LYS A 158 4.49 -15.77 -9.22
N ARG A 159 4.01 -14.54 -9.07
CA ARG A 159 2.58 -14.24 -9.15
C ARG A 159 1.99 -14.54 -10.54
N GLN A 160 2.70 -14.19 -11.62
CA GLN A 160 2.23 -14.48 -12.98
C GLN A 160 2.05 -15.99 -13.21
N ARG A 161 2.95 -16.83 -12.66
CA ARG A 161 2.82 -18.29 -12.69
C ARG A 161 1.60 -18.78 -11.89
N GLU A 162 1.38 -18.23 -10.71
CA GLU A 162 0.23 -18.56 -9.86
C GLU A 162 -1.11 -18.12 -10.50
N ALA A 163 -1.12 -17.03 -11.26
CA ALA A 163 -2.31 -16.53 -11.97
C ALA A 163 -2.57 -17.24 -13.32
N GLY A 164 -1.52 -17.73 -13.98
CA GLY A 164 -1.59 -18.44 -15.26
C GLY A 164 -1.65 -19.96 -15.15
N GLY A 165 -1.65 -20.52 -13.93
CA GLY A 165 -1.73 -21.95 -13.68
C GLY A 165 -3.17 -22.48 -13.66
N VAL A 166 -3.68 -22.85 -14.85
CA VAL A 166 -4.72 -23.87 -15.07
C VAL A 166 -4.15 -24.90 -16.05
#